data_AF-A0A3C0FNF8-F1
#
_entry.id   AF-A0A3C0FNF8-F1
#
_cell.length_a   1.000
_cell.length_b   1.000
_cell.length_c   1.000
_cell.angle_alpha   90.00
_cell.angle_beta   90.00
_cell.angle_gamma   90.00
#
_symmetry.space_group_name_H-M   'P 1'
#
loop_
_entity.id
_entity.type
_entity.pdbx_description
1 polymer ?
#
loop_
_entity_poly.entity_id
_entity_poly.type
_entity_poly.pdbx_seq_one_letter_code
_entity_poly.pdbx_strand_id
1 'polypeptide(L)'
;MRCCQRICAVVGLSVVLSACASSPNVGVSSPDDPQTQELISQTIELVATRYIDPISREQILVNTLDGLSAIDDDIRVDITPNDLILQYEKKTVDRIALPVVSGEANDQDNLQIWSEITLRGLASYRAHSAKLRNTATKDVESALISGAIRNLDRYSRYEGPERAENARNRRDGYIGIGVRVVGGTGYPVVKLVHADSPAARAGLNAGDQIVTVNGLDMYGKASRYTADLLHGEEGSSVLIEVNAANTGAITPIEILRERVIDRTVFTEIRDNVLIARISSFNSATASTLADNIMKAKLYNGGLHGVILDLRGNRGGLLQQGVAVADLFLADGPIGKTFSRVMAARHEFQAETKDLTEGAPLVILIDGRTASSAELVAAAL
;
A
#
# COMPACT_ATOMS: atom_id res chain seq x y z
N MET A 1 57.53 -56.72 -34.05
CA MET A 1 56.08 -56.51 -34.07
C MET A 1 55.69 -55.62 -32.88
N ARG A 2 55.09 -54.46 -33.20
CA ARG A 2 54.33 -53.52 -32.35
C ARG A 2 54.99 -53.00 -31.06
N CYS A 3 55.59 -51.82 -31.20
CA CYS A 3 55.95 -50.92 -30.11
C CYS A 3 54.79 -49.93 -29.83
N CYS A 4 54.69 -49.54 -28.57
CA CYS A 4 53.63 -48.79 -27.93
C CYS A 4 53.77 -47.28 -28.22
N GLN A 5 52.71 -46.59 -28.62
CA GLN A 5 52.63 -45.12 -28.53
C GLN A 5 51.26 -44.72 -27.99
N ARG A 6 51.26 -44.21 -26.75
CA ARG A 6 50.13 -43.55 -26.10
C ARG A 6 50.10 -42.10 -26.58
N ILE A 7 49.00 -41.69 -27.19
CA ILE A 7 48.67 -40.28 -27.46
C ILE A 7 47.77 -39.81 -26.31
N CYS A 8 48.27 -38.87 -25.51
CA CYS A 8 47.46 -38.13 -24.54
C CYS A 8 46.61 -37.09 -25.29
N ALA A 9 45.29 -37.24 -25.25
CA ALA A 9 44.36 -36.19 -25.65
C ALA A 9 44.00 -35.36 -24.42
N VAL A 10 44.45 -34.09 -24.39
CA VAL A 10 44.05 -33.10 -23.40
C VAL A 10 42.64 -32.62 -23.75
N VAL A 11 41.65 -33.03 -22.97
CA VAL A 11 40.28 -32.48 -23.05
C VAL A 11 40.24 -31.19 -22.23
N GLY A 12 40.39 -30.06 -22.90
CA GLY A 12 40.15 -28.74 -22.32
C GLY A 12 38.65 -28.48 -22.20
N LEU A 13 38.07 -28.76 -21.04
CA LEU A 13 36.68 -28.42 -20.72
C LEU A 13 36.59 -26.92 -20.43
N SER A 14 36.23 -26.14 -21.44
CA SER A 14 35.99 -24.71 -21.32
C SER A 14 34.61 -24.49 -20.69
N VAL A 15 34.56 -24.37 -19.36
CA VAL A 15 33.33 -23.96 -18.65
C VAL A 15 33.13 -22.47 -18.89
N VAL A 16 32.26 -22.15 -19.84
CA VAL A 16 31.75 -20.78 -20.01
C VAL A 16 30.81 -20.51 -18.85
N LEU A 17 31.33 -19.87 -17.80
CA LEU A 17 30.52 -19.24 -16.76
C LEU A 17 29.65 -18.18 -17.43
N SER A 18 28.39 -18.54 -17.67
CA SER A 18 27.35 -17.57 -18.01
C SER A 18 27.12 -16.72 -16.77
N ALA A 19 27.83 -15.60 -16.69
CA ALA A 19 27.49 -14.54 -15.77
C ALA A 19 26.07 -14.08 -16.14
N CYS A 20 25.09 -14.33 -15.27
CA CYS A 20 23.81 -13.64 -15.32
C CYS A 20 24.09 -12.15 -15.05
N ALA A 21 24.48 -11.43 -16.10
CA ALA A 21 24.32 -9.99 -16.13
C ALA A 21 22.82 -9.73 -16.00
N SER A 22 22.41 -9.05 -14.95
CA SER A 22 21.08 -8.47 -14.84
C SER A 22 20.81 -7.68 -16.11
N SER A 23 19.88 -8.17 -16.94
CA SER A 23 19.46 -7.48 -18.15
C SER A 23 19.05 -6.05 -17.82
N PRO A 24 19.39 -5.05 -18.67
CA PRO A 24 18.87 -3.70 -18.48
C PRO A 24 17.34 -3.78 -18.52
N ASN A 25 16.67 -3.01 -17.65
CA ASN A 25 15.22 -2.84 -17.63
C ASN A 25 14.72 -2.67 -19.07
N VAL A 26 14.13 -3.72 -19.63
CA VAL A 26 13.43 -3.64 -20.91
C VAL A 26 12.18 -2.82 -20.59
N GLY A 27 12.14 -1.58 -21.07
CA GLY A 27 10.92 -0.76 -21.02
C GLY A 27 9.75 -1.51 -21.65
N VAL A 28 8.50 -1.02 -21.52
CA VAL A 28 7.36 -1.49 -22.35
C VAL A 28 7.81 -1.45 -23.81
N SER A 29 8.24 -2.60 -24.33
CA SER A 29 9.03 -2.70 -25.56
C SER A 29 8.19 -3.12 -26.75
N SER A 30 6.95 -3.55 -26.49
CA SER A 30 5.94 -3.85 -27.50
C SER A 30 4.60 -3.21 -27.11
N PRO A 31 3.80 -2.72 -28.08
CA PRO A 31 2.37 -2.49 -27.90
C PRO A 31 1.61 -3.72 -27.39
N ASP A 32 2.22 -4.91 -27.48
CA ASP A 32 1.67 -6.19 -27.03
C ASP A 32 2.13 -6.58 -25.61
N ASP A 33 2.54 -5.63 -24.76
CA ASP A 33 2.87 -5.93 -23.36
C ASP A 33 1.59 -6.29 -22.58
N PRO A 34 1.35 -7.58 -22.26
CA PRO A 34 0.08 -8.00 -21.71
C PRO A 34 -0.11 -7.48 -20.27
N GLN A 35 0.97 -7.22 -19.54
CA GLN A 35 0.88 -6.72 -18.17
C GLN A 35 0.46 -5.26 -18.15
N THR A 36 1.09 -4.43 -18.97
CA THR A 36 0.69 -3.03 -19.11
C THR A 36 -0.69 -2.90 -19.73
N GLN A 37 -1.05 -3.75 -20.69
CA GLN A 37 -2.40 -3.78 -21.27
C GLN A 37 -3.47 -4.05 -20.23
N GLU A 38 -3.29 -5.11 -19.43
CA GLU A 38 -4.23 -5.46 -18.36
C GLU A 38 -4.36 -4.33 -17.33
N LEU A 39 -3.23 -3.71 -16.95
CA LEU A 39 -3.21 -2.57 -16.03
C LEU A 39 -3.98 -1.36 -16.58
N ILE A 40 -3.82 -1.04 -17.86
CA ILE A 40 -4.56 0.04 -18.53
C ILE A 40 -6.05 -0.30 -18.61
N SER A 41 -6.40 -1.52 -19.03
CA SER A 41 -7.79 -2.00 -19.10
C SER A 41 -8.50 -1.86 -17.76
N GLN A 42 -7.86 -2.33 -16.67
CA GLN A 42 -8.38 -2.19 -15.33
C GLN A 42 -8.52 -0.72 -14.91
N THR A 43 -7.55 0.13 -15.26
CA THR A 43 -7.62 1.56 -14.96
C THR A 43 -8.82 2.21 -15.63
N ILE A 44 -9.01 1.97 -16.93
CA ILE A 44 -10.14 2.51 -17.70
C ILE A 44 -11.46 2.05 -17.09
N GLU A 45 -11.59 0.77 -16.78
CA GLU A 45 -12.81 0.20 -16.21
C GLU A 45 -13.13 0.78 -14.83
N LEU A 46 -12.13 0.87 -13.95
CA LEU A 46 -12.30 1.40 -12.60
C LEU A 46 -12.71 2.88 -12.64
N VAL A 47 -12.09 3.69 -13.50
CA VAL A 47 -12.45 5.11 -13.62
C VAL A 47 -13.85 5.27 -14.20
N ALA A 48 -14.15 4.59 -15.30
CA ALA A 48 -15.43 4.70 -16.00
C ALA A 48 -16.62 4.28 -15.13
N THR A 49 -16.45 3.26 -14.27
CA THR A 49 -17.55 2.68 -13.49
C THR A 49 -17.62 3.18 -12.05
N ARG A 50 -16.51 3.59 -11.43
CA ARG A 50 -16.47 3.90 -9.99
C ARG A 50 -16.43 5.39 -9.66
N TYR A 51 -15.87 6.23 -10.52
CA TYR A 51 -15.79 7.65 -10.21
C TYR A 51 -17.19 8.29 -10.22
N ILE A 52 -17.49 9.12 -9.23
CA ILE A 52 -18.87 9.53 -8.91
C ILE A 52 -19.51 10.33 -10.05
N ASP A 53 -18.71 11.17 -10.71
CA ASP A 53 -19.11 11.93 -11.88
C ASP A 53 -18.68 11.15 -13.14
N PRO A 54 -19.59 10.70 -14.01
CA PRO A 54 -19.21 9.87 -15.15
C PRO A 54 -18.22 10.55 -16.09
N ILE A 55 -17.19 9.80 -16.53
CA ILE A 55 -16.22 10.25 -17.52
C ILE A 55 -16.22 9.29 -18.70
N SER A 56 -16.22 9.87 -19.90
CA SER A 56 -16.17 9.14 -21.17
C SER A 56 -14.82 8.43 -21.35
N ARG A 57 -14.80 7.28 -22.04
CA ARG A 57 -13.57 6.51 -22.29
C ARG A 57 -12.55 7.29 -23.12
N GLU A 58 -13.02 8.14 -24.01
CA GLU A 58 -12.26 9.12 -24.80
C GLU A 58 -11.44 10.05 -23.89
N GLN A 59 -12.11 10.68 -22.92
CA GLN A 59 -11.45 11.56 -21.96
C GLN A 59 -10.47 10.80 -21.06
N ILE A 60 -10.79 9.56 -20.66
CA ILE A 60 -9.87 8.71 -19.91
C ILE A 60 -8.62 8.43 -20.75
N LEU A 61 -8.77 8.04 -22.02
CA LEU A 61 -7.66 7.81 -22.95
C LEU A 61 -6.77 9.05 -23.10
N VAL A 62 -7.37 10.21 -23.36
CA VAL A 62 -6.64 11.49 -23.50
C VAL A 62 -5.86 11.80 -22.23
N ASN A 63 -6.52 11.73 -21.07
CA ASN A 63 -5.89 11.97 -19.77
C ASN A 63 -4.74 10.98 -19.51
N THR A 64 -4.92 9.71 -19.87
CA THR A 64 -3.93 8.64 -19.69
C THR A 64 -2.66 8.96 -20.48
N LEU A 65 -2.78 9.25 -21.78
CA LEU A 65 -1.64 9.55 -22.64
C LEU A 65 -1.00 10.90 -22.31
N ASP A 66 -1.80 11.92 -21.96
CA ASP A 66 -1.30 13.21 -21.48
C ASP A 66 -0.55 13.07 -20.15
N GLY A 67 -0.80 11.99 -19.39
CA GLY A 67 0.02 11.54 -18.27
C GLY A 67 1.52 11.47 -18.56
N LEU A 68 1.89 11.09 -19.79
CA LEU A 68 3.29 10.98 -20.22
C LEU A 68 4.03 12.32 -20.24
N SER A 69 3.31 13.46 -20.25
CA SER A 69 3.92 14.79 -20.15
C SER A 69 4.69 15.01 -18.84
N ALA A 70 4.42 14.21 -17.81
CA ALA A 70 5.20 14.20 -16.57
C ALA A 70 6.62 13.64 -16.75
N ILE A 71 6.85 12.85 -17.80
CA ILE A 71 8.17 12.31 -18.17
C ILE A 71 8.81 13.15 -19.26
N ASP A 72 8.02 13.57 -20.25
CA ASP A 72 8.49 14.40 -21.35
C ASP A 72 7.48 15.51 -21.70
N ASP A 73 7.83 16.74 -21.34
CA ASP A 73 6.99 17.93 -21.41
C ASP A 73 6.66 18.40 -22.84
N ASP A 74 7.27 17.79 -23.86
CA ASP A 74 6.96 17.99 -25.28
C ASP A 74 5.77 17.17 -25.80
N ILE A 75 5.24 16.24 -24.99
CA ILE A 75 4.10 15.39 -25.34
C ILE A 75 2.77 16.15 -25.19
N ARG A 76 1.93 16.16 -26.22
CA ARG A 76 0.57 16.70 -26.18
C ARG A 76 -0.40 15.78 -26.89
N VAL A 77 -1.55 15.54 -26.28
CA VAL A 77 -2.62 14.69 -26.84
C VAL A 77 -3.84 15.55 -27.08
N ASP A 78 -4.33 15.55 -28.32
CA ASP A 78 -5.58 16.17 -28.71
C ASP A 78 -6.57 15.10 -29.20
N ILE A 79 -7.84 15.44 -29.21
CA ILE A 79 -8.90 14.55 -29.69
C ILE A 79 -9.88 15.29 -30.59
N THR A 80 -10.35 14.60 -31.61
CA THR A 80 -11.45 15.00 -32.49
C THR A 80 -12.56 13.94 -32.40
N PRO A 81 -13.74 14.14 -33.00
CA PRO A 81 -14.79 13.13 -32.97
C PRO A 81 -14.38 11.76 -33.54
N ASN A 82 -13.39 11.72 -34.45
CA ASN A 82 -13.01 10.50 -35.16
C ASN A 82 -11.58 10.05 -34.85
N ASP A 83 -10.71 10.95 -34.41
CA ASP A 83 -9.26 10.69 -34.31
C ASP A 83 -8.69 11.21 -32.99
N LEU A 84 -7.80 10.42 -32.42
CA LEU A 84 -6.80 10.84 -31.45
C LEU A 84 -5.59 11.41 -32.19
N ILE A 85 -5.19 12.62 -31.84
CA ILE A 85 -4.07 13.33 -32.48
C ILE A 85 -2.91 13.37 -31.48
N LEU A 86 -1.79 12.74 -31.85
CA LEU A 86 -0.60 12.71 -31.02
C LEU A 86 0.40 13.76 -31.51
N GLN A 87 0.88 14.60 -30.59
CA GLN A 87 1.82 15.67 -30.91
C GLN A 87 3.08 15.57 -30.04
N TYR A 88 4.23 15.78 -30.67
CA TYR A 88 5.53 15.86 -30.01
C TYR A 88 6.32 17.04 -30.60
N GLU A 89 6.92 17.87 -29.75
CA GLU A 89 7.61 19.11 -30.16
C GLU A 89 6.73 20.00 -31.07
N LYS A 90 5.44 20.10 -30.76
CA LYS A 90 4.42 20.85 -31.52
C LYS A 90 4.15 20.34 -32.95
N LYS A 91 4.60 19.14 -33.29
CA LYS A 91 4.32 18.48 -34.57
C LYS A 91 3.42 17.27 -34.34
N THR A 92 2.45 17.06 -35.22
CA THR A 92 1.70 15.80 -35.24
C THR A 92 2.64 14.65 -35.61
N VAL A 93 2.74 13.67 -34.72
CA VAL A 93 3.57 12.46 -34.93
C VAL A 93 2.74 11.25 -35.30
N ASP A 94 1.46 11.21 -34.92
CA ASP A 94 0.54 10.14 -35.30
C ASP A 94 -0.93 10.61 -35.24
N ARG A 95 -1.79 9.88 -35.94
CA ARG A 95 -3.25 9.99 -35.87
C ARG A 95 -3.84 8.59 -35.76
N ILE A 96 -4.55 8.34 -34.67
CA ILE A 96 -5.16 7.04 -34.38
C ILE A 96 -6.67 7.20 -34.45
N ALA A 97 -7.31 6.47 -35.37
CA ALA A 97 -8.76 6.45 -35.47
C ALA A 97 -9.39 5.90 -34.18
N LEU A 98 -10.38 6.60 -33.66
CA LEU A 98 -11.19 6.18 -32.53
C LEU A 98 -12.20 5.11 -32.97
N PRO A 99 -12.56 4.18 -32.09
CA PRO A 99 -13.49 3.13 -32.43
C PRO A 99 -14.89 3.70 -32.59
N VAL A 100 -15.61 3.24 -33.60
CA VAL A 100 -17.06 3.47 -33.66
C VAL A 100 -17.70 2.50 -32.67
N VAL A 101 -18.01 2.98 -31.47
CA VAL A 101 -18.67 2.16 -30.45
C VAL A 101 -20.13 1.93 -30.91
N SER A 102 -20.38 0.81 -31.58
CA SER A 102 -21.74 0.33 -31.83
C SER A 102 -22.29 -0.28 -30.53
N GLY A 103 -23.56 -0.02 -30.21
CA GLY A 103 -24.20 -0.48 -28.97
C GLY A 103 -24.35 -1.99 -28.81
N GLU A 104 -23.75 -2.80 -29.68
CA GLU A 104 -23.81 -4.27 -29.70
C GLU A 104 -22.52 -4.96 -29.20
N ALA A 105 -21.40 -4.23 -29.05
CA ALA A 105 -20.18 -4.81 -28.51
C ALA A 105 -20.28 -5.02 -26.99
N ASN A 106 -19.86 -6.18 -26.49
CA ASN A 106 -19.85 -6.45 -25.05
C ASN A 106 -18.81 -5.54 -24.34
N ASP A 107 -18.99 -5.30 -23.04
CA ASP A 107 -18.15 -4.37 -22.28
C ASP A 107 -16.65 -4.75 -22.26
N GLN A 108 -16.32 -6.05 -22.37
CA GLN A 108 -14.94 -6.53 -22.38
C GLN A 108 -14.22 -6.24 -23.70
N ASP A 109 -14.87 -6.50 -24.84
CA ASP A 109 -14.33 -6.20 -26.18
C ASP A 109 -14.09 -4.69 -26.31
N ASN A 110 -14.99 -3.89 -25.75
CA ASN A 110 -14.82 -2.44 -25.70
C ASN A 110 -13.59 -2.04 -24.88
N LEU A 111 -13.36 -2.61 -23.69
CA LEU A 111 -12.19 -2.30 -22.85
C LEU A 111 -10.86 -2.62 -23.54
N GLN A 112 -10.80 -3.77 -24.20
CA GLN A 112 -9.60 -4.18 -24.92
C GLN A 112 -9.23 -3.16 -26.00
N ILE A 113 -10.20 -2.71 -26.80
CA ILE A 113 -9.98 -1.69 -27.85
C ILE A 113 -9.35 -0.41 -27.29
N TRP A 114 -9.87 0.11 -26.17
CA TRP A 114 -9.33 1.34 -25.57
C TRP A 114 -7.91 1.15 -25.01
N SER A 115 -7.61 -0.03 -24.45
CA SER A 115 -6.27 -0.36 -23.98
C SER A 115 -5.26 -0.44 -25.13
N GLU A 116 -5.65 -1.05 -26.25
CA GLU A 116 -4.82 -1.18 -27.45
C GLU A 116 -4.52 0.19 -28.08
N ILE A 117 -5.52 1.08 -28.16
CA ILE A 117 -5.33 2.45 -28.62
C ILE A 117 -4.36 3.21 -27.72
N THR A 118 -4.46 3.01 -26.40
CA THR A 118 -3.53 3.61 -25.43
C THR A 118 -2.10 3.13 -25.66
N LEU A 119 -1.90 1.82 -25.81
CA LEU A 119 -0.57 1.24 -26.04
C LEU A 119 0.03 1.63 -27.39
N ARG A 120 -0.81 1.73 -28.43
CA ARG A 120 -0.40 2.28 -29.72
C ARG A 120 0.05 3.73 -29.57
N GLY A 121 -0.68 4.55 -28.83
CA GLY A 121 -0.28 5.94 -28.57
C GLY A 121 1.03 6.06 -27.80
N LEU A 122 1.22 5.22 -26.78
CA LEU A 122 2.49 5.12 -26.05
C LEU A 122 3.64 4.73 -27.00
N ALA A 123 3.43 3.74 -27.88
CA ALA A 123 4.44 3.30 -28.83
C ALA A 123 4.83 4.41 -29.81
N SER A 124 3.84 5.16 -30.31
CA SER A 124 4.09 6.34 -31.15
C SER A 124 4.93 7.39 -30.41
N TYR A 125 4.64 7.72 -29.16
CA TYR A 125 5.49 8.63 -28.40
C TYR A 125 6.89 8.09 -28.13
N ARG A 126 7.04 6.79 -27.82
CA ARG A 126 8.36 6.17 -27.62
C ARG A 126 9.21 6.20 -28.89
N ALA A 127 8.63 6.20 -30.08
CA ALA A 127 9.39 6.34 -31.33
C ALA A 127 10.10 7.71 -31.41
N HIS A 128 9.54 8.76 -30.81
CA HIS A 128 10.05 10.13 -30.88
C HIS A 128 10.81 10.57 -29.61
N SER A 129 10.31 10.23 -28.42
CA SER A 129 10.89 10.66 -27.14
C SER A 129 12.00 9.73 -26.65
N ALA A 130 13.24 10.26 -26.61
CA ALA A 130 14.35 9.57 -25.97
C ALA A 130 14.18 9.45 -24.46
N LYS A 131 13.54 10.45 -23.81
CA LYS A 131 13.23 10.42 -22.38
C LYS A 131 12.36 9.19 -22.07
N LEU A 132 11.23 9.03 -22.74
CA LEU A 132 10.33 7.88 -22.57
C LEU A 132 11.01 6.54 -22.85
N ARG A 133 11.87 6.45 -23.88
CA ARG A 133 12.61 5.21 -24.17
C ARG A 133 13.51 4.78 -23.02
N ASN A 134 14.13 5.75 -22.34
CA ASN A 134 15.09 5.52 -21.25
C ASN A 134 14.43 5.45 -19.85
N THR A 135 13.13 5.73 -19.75
CA THR A 135 12.38 5.61 -18.49
C THR A 135 11.95 4.17 -18.21
N ALA A 136 12.04 3.76 -16.94
CA ALA A 136 11.65 2.42 -16.51
C ALA A 136 10.15 2.18 -16.72
N THR A 137 9.76 0.93 -17.01
CA THR A 137 8.36 0.53 -17.23
C THR A 137 7.42 1.01 -16.14
N LYS A 138 7.78 0.79 -14.87
CA LYS A 138 6.95 1.19 -13.72
C LYS A 138 6.69 2.70 -13.66
N ASP A 139 7.65 3.51 -14.09
CA ASP A 139 7.50 4.98 -14.09
C ASP A 139 6.60 5.42 -15.25
N VAL A 140 6.69 4.75 -16.40
CA VAL A 140 5.77 4.97 -17.54
C VAL A 140 4.33 4.56 -17.16
N GLU A 141 4.14 3.37 -16.58
CA GLU A 141 2.85 2.89 -16.09
C GLU A 141 2.26 3.85 -15.05
N SER A 142 3.07 4.28 -14.07
CA SER A 142 2.67 5.26 -13.07
C SER A 142 2.23 6.58 -13.70
N ALA A 143 2.95 7.07 -14.72
CA ALA A 143 2.60 8.30 -15.43
C ALA A 143 1.26 8.18 -16.18
N LEU A 144 1.04 7.06 -16.89
CA LEU A 144 -0.22 6.77 -17.60
C LEU A 144 -1.41 6.74 -16.63
N ILE A 145 -1.32 5.92 -15.58
CA ILE A 145 -2.42 5.75 -14.62
C ILE A 145 -2.67 7.05 -13.84
N SER A 146 -1.60 7.73 -13.42
CA SER A 146 -1.73 9.03 -12.75
C SER A 146 -2.39 10.05 -13.67
N GLY A 147 -2.06 10.05 -14.97
CA GLY A 147 -2.74 10.85 -15.98
C GLY A 147 -4.24 10.58 -16.02
N ALA A 148 -4.62 9.31 -16.09
CA ALA A 148 -6.02 8.87 -16.15
C ALA A 148 -6.87 9.39 -14.98
N ILE A 149 -6.28 9.54 -13.79
CA ILE A 149 -7.02 9.80 -12.54
C ILE A 149 -6.76 11.16 -11.86
N ARG A 150 -5.72 11.91 -12.24
CA ARG A 150 -5.35 13.16 -11.54
C ARG A 150 -6.41 14.27 -11.66
N ASN A 151 -7.24 14.23 -12.71
CA ASN A 151 -8.27 15.22 -12.99
C ASN A 151 -9.65 14.84 -12.42
N LEU A 152 -9.75 13.71 -11.72
CA LEU A 152 -11.00 13.28 -11.10
C LEU A 152 -11.30 14.18 -9.90
N ASP A 153 -10.45 14.13 -8.88
CA ASP A 153 -10.54 15.00 -7.71
C ASP A 153 -9.18 15.07 -7.00
N ARG A 154 -9.11 15.86 -5.93
CA ARG A 154 -7.89 16.05 -5.13
C ARG A 154 -7.43 14.81 -4.33
N TYR A 155 -8.22 13.73 -4.30
CA TYR A 155 -7.98 12.53 -3.49
C TYR A 155 -7.64 11.29 -4.33
N SER A 156 -8.06 11.29 -5.58
CA SER A 156 -7.80 10.27 -6.61
C SER A 156 -6.32 10.28 -6.98
N ARG A 157 -5.67 9.14 -6.79
CA ARG A 157 -4.22 9.00 -6.99
C ARG A 157 -3.83 7.55 -7.19
N TYR A 158 -2.71 7.35 -7.88
CA TYR A 158 -2.11 6.05 -8.06
C TYR A 158 -1.11 5.81 -6.94
N GLU A 159 -1.22 4.66 -6.29
CA GLU A 159 -0.25 4.21 -5.29
C GLU A 159 0.47 3.00 -5.87
N GLY A 160 1.75 3.17 -6.19
CA GLY A 160 2.57 2.06 -6.67
C GLY A 160 2.69 0.92 -5.64
N PRO A 161 3.20 -0.25 -6.05
CA PRO A 161 3.16 -1.48 -5.26
C PRO A 161 3.65 -1.32 -3.81
N GLU A 162 4.80 -0.66 -3.62
CA GLU A 162 5.41 -0.45 -2.30
C GLU A 162 4.52 0.42 -1.39
N ARG A 163 3.94 1.50 -1.92
CA ARG A 163 3.05 2.37 -1.14
C ARG A 163 1.73 1.66 -0.81
N ALA A 164 1.20 0.91 -1.77
CA ALA A 164 0.00 0.12 -1.58
C ALA A 164 0.18 -0.97 -0.50
N GLU A 165 1.34 -1.64 -0.49
CA GLU A 165 1.70 -2.62 0.53
C GLU A 165 1.86 -1.97 1.91
N ASN A 166 2.63 -0.88 2.01
CA ASN A 166 2.77 -0.13 3.24
C ASN A 166 1.42 0.37 3.79
N ALA A 167 0.50 0.77 2.91
CA ALA A 167 -0.84 1.19 3.31
C ALA A 167 -1.69 0.02 3.83
N ARG A 168 -1.58 -1.18 3.22
CA ARG A 168 -2.20 -2.42 3.73
C ARG A 168 -1.64 -2.77 5.10
N ASN A 169 -0.32 -2.80 5.25
CA ASN A 169 0.36 -3.17 6.49
C ASN A 169 -0.05 -2.27 7.67
N ARG A 170 -0.27 -0.96 7.45
CA ARG A 170 -0.77 -0.06 8.50
C ARG A 170 -2.19 -0.34 8.94
N ARG A 171 -3.05 -0.85 8.04
CA ARG A 171 -4.46 -1.13 8.31
C ARG A 171 -4.66 -2.53 8.89
N ASP A 172 -3.97 -3.51 8.33
CA ASP A 172 -4.25 -4.93 8.53
C ASP A 172 -3.13 -5.65 9.31
N GLY A 173 -2.05 -4.92 9.62
CA GLY A 173 -0.82 -5.48 10.17
C GLY A 173 0.06 -6.13 9.10
N TYR A 174 1.27 -6.49 9.49
CA TYR A 174 2.25 -7.20 8.67
C TYR A 174 2.75 -8.45 9.40
N ILE A 175 3.29 -9.42 8.68
CA ILE A 175 3.88 -10.62 9.29
C ILE A 175 5.36 -10.39 9.57
N GLY A 176 5.77 -10.46 10.83
CA GLY A 176 7.17 -10.31 11.22
C GLY A 176 7.34 -10.35 12.73
N ILE A 177 8.44 -9.80 13.22
CA ILE A 177 8.76 -9.81 14.66
C ILE A 177 8.33 -8.53 15.39
N GLY A 178 7.93 -7.47 14.68
CA GLY A 178 7.42 -6.24 15.28
C GLY A 178 8.48 -5.26 15.74
N VAL A 179 9.48 -5.01 14.89
CA VAL A 179 10.51 -3.98 15.13
C VAL A 179 10.62 -3.01 13.96
N ARG A 180 11.08 -1.79 14.24
CA ARG A 180 11.58 -0.85 13.23
C ARG A 180 13.07 -0.70 13.40
N VAL A 181 13.84 -0.86 12.33
CA VAL A 181 15.30 -0.76 12.34
C VAL A 181 15.78 0.46 11.56
N VAL A 182 16.94 0.98 11.95
CA VAL A 182 17.73 1.94 11.17
C VAL A 182 19.07 1.30 10.82
N GLY A 183 19.56 1.50 9.61
CA GLY A 183 20.75 0.81 9.09
C GLY A 183 21.43 1.61 7.99
N GLY A 184 22.39 0.99 7.30
CA GLY A 184 23.18 1.60 6.23
C GLY A 184 24.64 1.87 6.59
N THR A 185 24.94 2.14 7.86
CA THR A 185 26.32 2.23 8.38
C THR A 185 26.45 1.40 9.65
N GLY A 186 27.44 0.52 9.70
CA GLY A 186 27.58 -0.43 10.81
C GLY A 186 26.42 -1.42 10.89
N TYR A 187 26.17 -1.98 12.07
CA TYR A 187 25.04 -2.89 12.29
C TYR A 187 23.70 -2.14 12.37
N PRO A 188 22.61 -2.69 11.80
CA PRO A 188 21.28 -2.16 11.98
C PRO A 188 20.89 -2.09 13.47
N VAL A 189 20.33 -0.96 13.87
CA VAL A 189 19.90 -0.69 15.24
C VAL A 189 18.38 -0.72 15.33
N VAL A 190 17.84 -1.38 16.34
CA VAL A 190 16.42 -1.36 16.68
C VAL A 190 16.04 0.04 17.14
N LYS A 191 15.20 0.72 16.37
CA LYS A 191 14.67 2.05 16.68
C LYS A 191 13.40 2.00 17.53
N LEU A 192 12.55 1.01 17.29
CA LEU A 192 11.27 0.83 17.96
C LEU A 192 10.96 -0.66 18.05
N VAL A 193 10.44 -1.08 19.19
CA VAL A 193 9.82 -2.39 19.39
C VAL A 193 8.34 -2.16 19.62
N HIS A 194 7.48 -2.81 18.82
CA HIS A 194 6.04 -2.70 18.96
C HIS A 194 5.61 -3.42 20.24
N ALA A 195 4.74 -2.79 21.04
CA ALA A 195 4.20 -3.40 22.25
C ALA A 195 3.48 -4.70 21.91
N ASP A 196 3.55 -5.68 22.82
CA ASP A 196 2.93 -7.01 22.68
C ASP A 196 3.38 -7.82 21.44
N SER A 197 4.40 -7.36 20.71
CA SER A 197 4.94 -8.07 19.54
C SER A 197 5.82 -9.26 19.91
N PRO A 198 6.11 -10.19 18.98
CA PRO A 198 7.06 -11.27 19.21
C PRO A 198 8.43 -10.78 19.71
N ALA A 199 8.94 -9.68 19.14
CA ALA A 199 10.21 -9.09 19.58
C ALA A 199 10.14 -8.53 21.01
N ALA A 200 9.02 -7.90 21.39
CA ALA A 200 8.83 -7.43 22.77
C ALA A 200 8.84 -8.59 23.76
N ARG A 201 8.13 -9.70 23.44
CA ARG A 201 8.12 -10.91 24.27
C ARG A 201 9.48 -11.60 24.33
N ALA A 202 10.27 -11.49 23.26
CA ALA A 202 11.64 -11.99 23.20
C ALA A 202 12.67 -11.07 23.89
N GLY A 203 12.24 -9.94 24.46
CA GLY A 203 13.09 -9.04 25.25
C GLY A 203 13.96 -8.09 24.42
N LEU A 204 13.66 -7.89 23.14
CA LEU A 204 14.35 -6.86 22.34
C LEU A 204 13.97 -5.47 22.82
N ASN A 205 14.94 -4.56 22.76
CA ASN A 205 14.79 -3.17 23.16
C ASN A 205 15.27 -2.21 22.07
N ALA A 206 14.76 -0.98 22.11
CA ALA A 206 15.32 0.09 21.30
C ALA A 206 16.79 0.32 21.70
N GLY A 207 17.68 0.45 20.71
CA GLY A 207 19.13 0.57 20.89
C GLY A 207 19.90 -0.73 20.63
N ASP A 208 19.22 -1.88 20.58
CA ASP A 208 19.85 -3.15 20.28
C ASP A 208 20.39 -3.20 18.84
N GLN A 209 21.60 -3.75 18.67
CA GLN A 209 22.21 -3.96 17.36
C GLN A 209 21.94 -5.38 16.86
N ILE A 210 21.38 -5.49 15.66
CA ILE A 210 21.18 -6.78 14.99
C ILE A 210 22.48 -7.13 14.26
N VAL A 211 23.20 -8.11 14.77
CA VAL A 211 24.50 -8.57 14.26
C VAL A 211 24.30 -9.52 13.08
N THR A 212 23.47 -10.55 13.27
CA THR A 212 23.11 -11.49 12.21
C THR A 212 21.62 -11.73 12.14
N VAL A 213 21.14 -12.11 10.95
CA VAL A 213 19.78 -12.64 10.73
C VAL A 213 19.91 -13.93 9.95
N ASN A 214 19.47 -15.05 10.53
CA ASN A 214 19.64 -16.41 10.00
C ASN A 214 21.10 -16.70 9.57
N GLY A 215 22.07 -16.24 10.38
CA GLY A 215 23.50 -16.40 10.12
C GLY A 215 24.09 -15.45 9.06
N LEU A 216 23.27 -14.59 8.44
CA LEU A 216 23.78 -13.56 7.52
C LEU A 216 24.25 -12.34 8.32
N ASP A 217 25.50 -11.93 8.10
CA ASP A 217 26.08 -10.71 8.69
C ASP A 217 25.34 -9.45 8.20
N MET A 218 24.89 -8.65 9.17
CA MET A 218 24.11 -7.45 8.92
C MET A 218 24.96 -6.18 8.82
N TYR A 219 26.28 -6.26 8.94
CA TYR A 219 27.14 -5.08 8.86
C TYR A 219 26.98 -4.33 7.53
N GLY A 220 26.71 -3.02 7.61
CA GLY A 220 26.51 -2.15 6.45
C GLY A 220 25.23 -2.40 5.67
N LYS A 221 24.34 -3.29 6.13
CA LYS A 221 23.07 -3.56 5.44
C LYS A 221 22.08 -2.41 5.65
N ALA A 222 21.33 -2.11 4.60
CA ALA A 222 20.27 -1.11 4.63
C ALA A 222 19.08 -1.62 5.46
N SER A 223 18.32 -0.70 6.06
CA SER A 223 17.14 -1.02 6.87
C SER A 223 16.12 -1.88 6.14
N ARG A 224 15.93 -1.65 4.82
CA ARG A 224 14.98 -2.43 4.01
C ARG A 224 15.41 -3.89 3.92
N TYR A 225 16.67 -4.13 3.57
CA TYR A 225 17.20 -5.50 3.48
C TYR A 225 17.07 -6.25 4.80
N THR A 226 17.41 -5.61 5.92
CA THR A 226 17.22 -6.22 7.25
C THR A 226 15.75 -6.46 7.54
N ALA A 227 14.86 -5.50 7.26
CA ALA A 227 13.43 -5.66 7.46
C ALA A 227 12.90 -6.85 6.64
N ASP A 228 13.26 -6.99 5.37
CA ASP A 228 12.81 -8.06 4.50
C ASP A 228 13.16 -9.45 5.07
N LEU A 229 14.33 -9.60 5.70
CA LEU A 229 14.74 -10.86 6.36
C LEU A 229 13.99 -11.14 7.68
N LEU A 230 13.58 -10.09 8.38
CA LEU A 230 12.78 -10.20 9.61
C LEU A 230 11.31 -10.51 9.33
N HIS A 231 10.82 -10.19 8.13
CA HIS A 231 9.55 -10.69 7.60
C HIS A 231 9.70 -12.13 7.09
N GLY A 232 8.57 -12.79 6.85
CA GLY A 232 8.51 -14.16 6.39
C GLY A 232 7.11 -14.74 6.54
N GLU A 233 6.99 -16.06 6.45
CA GLU A 233 5.71 -16.74 6.60
C GLU A 233 5.22 -16.70 8.06
N GLU A 234 3.91 -16.58 8.26
CA GLU A 234 3.31 -16.57 9.60
C GLU A 234 3.54 -17.92 10.28
N GLY A 235 4.00 -17.89 11.54
CA GLY A 235 4.38 -19.07 12.31
C GLY A 235 5.80 -19.59 12.06
N SER A 236 6.52 -19.07 11.05
CA SER A 236 7.95 -19.38 10.87
C SER A 236 8.82 -18.68 11.92
N SER A 237 10.02 -19.20 12.21
CA SER A 237 10.97 -18.53 13.09
C SER A 237 12.06 -17.78 12.34
N VAL A 238 12.63 -16.77 13.00
CA VAL A 238 13.87 -16.10 12.60
C VAL A 238 14.86 -16.17 13.75
N LEU A 239 16.08 -16.59 13.45
CA LEU A 239 17.19 -16.55 14.41
C LEU A 239 17.95 -15.25 14.20
N ILE A 240 18.06 -14.43 15.23
CA ILE A 240 18.87 -13.21 15.21
C ILE A 240 19.93 -13.26 16.28
N GLU A 241 21.09 -12.67 16.01
CA GLU A 241 22.09 -12.40 17.04
C GLU A 241 22.07 -10.91 17.36
N VAL A 242 21.94 -10.59 18.64
CA VAL A 242 21.76 -9.22 19.10
C VAL A 242 22.88 -8.82 20.05
N ASN A 243 23.47 -7.65 19.82
CA ASN A 243 24.33 -6.97 20.77
C ASN A 243 23.50 -5.92 21.51
N ALA A 244 23.13 -6.25 22.76
CA ALA A 244 22.23 -5.44 23.58
C ALA A 244 22.86 -4.08 23.87
N ALA A 245 22.25 -2.99 23.37
CA ALA A 245 22.72 -1.61 23.51
C ALA A 245 24.25 -1.41 23.37
N ASN A 246 24.92 -2.18 22.50
CA ASN A 246 26.36 -2.16 22.30
C ASN A 246 27.22 -2.51 23.55
N THR A 247 26.71 -3.36 24.43
CA THR A 247 27.45 -3.88 25.59
C THR A 247 28.61 -4.82 25.22
N GLY A 248 28.63 -5.32 23.97
CA GLY A 248 29.62 -6.28 23.47
C GLY A 248 29.23 -7.74 23.71
N ALA A 249 28.14 -8.00 24.45
CA ALA A 249 27.58 -9.33 24.61
C ALA A 249 26.62 -9.64 23.45
N ILE A 250 26.99 -10.62 22.61
CA ILE A 250 26.18 -11.09 21.50
C ILE A 250 25.34 -12.28 21.99
N THR A 251 24.02 -12.17 21.90
CA THR A 251 23.09 -13.21 22.34
C THR A 251 22.22 -13.66 21.16
N PRO A 252 22.12 -14.97 20.89
CA PRO A 252 21.18 -15.50 19.91
C PRO A 252 19.75 -15.49 20.48
N ILE A 253 18.80 -15.06 19.67
CA ILE A 253 17.37 -15.01 20.01
C ILE A 253 16.59 -15.58 18.83
N GLU A 254 15.86 -16.66 19.06
CA GLU A 254 14.90 -17.19 18.09
C GLU A 254 13.52 -16.57 18.35
N ILE A 255 12.91 -16.00 17.32
CA ILE A 255 11.65 -15.27 17.43
C ILE A 255 10.68 -15.80 16.38
N LEU A 256 9.45 -16.09 16.79
CA LEU A 256 8.36 -16.44 15.87
C LEU A 256 7.88 -15.21 15.11
N ARG A 257 7.58 -15.38 13.83
CA ARG A 257 6.91 -14.37 13.02
C ARG A 257 5.41 -14.51 13.20
N GLU A 258 4.79 -13.41 13.60
CA GLU A 258 3.34 -13.33 13.79
C GLU A 258 2.81 -12.06 13.11
N ARG A 259 1.49 -11.96 13.00
CA ARG A 259 0.86 -10.71 12.60
C ARG A 259 1.07 -9.64 13.66
N VAL A 260 1.76 -8.57 13.28
CA VAL A 260 1.97 -7.39 14.10
C VAL A 260 1.08 -6.27 13.60
N ILE A 261 0.25 -5.73 14.50
CA ILE A 261 -0.65 -4.62 14.24
C ILE A 261 -0.20 -3.43 15.10
N ASP A 262 -0.10 -2.25 14.48
CA ASP A 262 0.28 -1.04 15.19
C ASP A 262 -0.76 -0.69 16.26
N ARG A 263 -0.29 -0.33 17.46
CA ARG A 263 -1.18 0.17 18.51
C ARG A 263 -1.76 1.52 18.11
N THR A 264 -3.09 1.63 18.09
CA THR A 264 -3.81 2.87 17.75
C THR A 264 -4.62 3.45 18.92
N VAL A 265 -4.86 2.66 19.96
CA VAL A 265 -5.66 3.04 21.13
C VAL A 265 -4.75 3.19 22.35
N PHE A 266 -4.78 4.37 22.96
CA PHE A 266 -4.00 4.71 24.14
C PHE A 266 -4.96 5.15 25.25
N THR A 267 -4.90 4.48 26.39
CA THR A 267 -5.88 4.66 27.46
C THR A 267 -5.24 4.99 28.79
N GLU A 268 -5.94 5.80 29.57
CA GLU A 268 -5.68 6.03 30.99
C GLU A 268 -7.02 6.19 31.73
N ILE A 269 -7.04 5.87 33.02
CA ILE A 269 -8.22 6.10 33.87
C ILE A 269 -7.85 7.16 34.90
N ARG A 270 -8.66 8.22 35.01
CA ARG A 270 -8.52 9.29 36.01
C ARG A 270 -9.88 9.57 36.62
N ASP A 271 -9.97 9.51 37.95
CA ASP A 271 -11.22 9.73 38.69
C ASP A 271 -12.42 8.93 38.12
N ASN A 272 -12.17 7.64 37.80
CA ASN A 272 -13.14 6.72 37.20
C ASN A 272 -13.65 7.12 35.80
N VAL A 273 -13.00 8.07 35.14
CA VAL A 273 -13.22 8.43 33.74
C VAL A 273 -12.17 7.76 32.86
N LEU A 274 -12.62 7.03 31.84
CA LEU A 274 -11.73 6.45 30.82
C LEU A 274 -11.37 7.52 29.79
N ILE A 275 -10.10 7.88 29.71
CA ILE A 275 -9.58 8.73 28.64
C ILE A 275 -8.97 7.81 27.59
N ALA A 276 -9.59 7.75 26.41
CA ALA A 276 -9.17 6.92 25.30
C ALA A 276 -8.80 7.78 24.09
N ARG A 277 -7.51 7.84 23.76
CA ARG A 277 -7.02 8.46 22.53
C ARG A 277 -6.93 7.44 21.41
N ILE A 278 -7.58 7.73 20.29
CA ILE A 278 -7.48 6.93 19.06
C ILE A 278 -6.68 7.71 18.03
N SER A 279 -5.49 7.23 17.67
CA SER A 279 -4.62 7.93 16.72
C SER A 279 -4.93 7.64 15.25
N SER A 280 -5.56 6.49 14.96
CA SER A 280 -5.95 6.02 13.62
C SER A 280 -6.90 4.83 13.75
N PHE A 281 -7.63 4.47 12.69
CA PHE A 281 -8.48 3.27 12.67
C PHE A 281 -7.84 2.14 11.84
N ASN A 282 -7.34 1.11 12.52
CA ASN A 282 -6.84 -0.13 11.93
C ASN A 282 -7.67 -1.33 12.41
N SER A 283 -7.36 -2.53 11.91
CA SER A 283 -8.15 -3.74 12.12
C SER A 283 -8.36 -4.15 13.59
N ALA A 284 -7.51 -3.68 14.51
CA ALA A 284 -7.60 -3.99 15.94
C ALA A 284 -8.23 -2.85 16.79
N THR A 285 -8.61 -1.73 16.18
CA THR A 285 -8.96 -0.52 16.93
C THR A 285 -10.22 -0.68 17.76
N ALA A 286 -11.31 -1.17 17.16
CA ALA A 286 -12.59 -1.32 17.86
C ALA A 286 -12.52 -2.34 18.99
N SER A 287 -11.93 -3.52 18.75
CA SER A 287 -11.77 -4.56 19.78
C SER A 287 -10.90 -4.08 20.94
N THR A 288 -9.78 -3.41 20.64
CA THR A 288 -8.91 -2.85 21.68
C THR A 288 -9.64 -1.82 22.53
N LEU A 289 -10.48 -0.97 21.92
CA LEU A 289 -11.28 0.01 22.67
C LEU A 289 -12.32 -0.68 23.55
N ALA A 290 -13.05 -1.67 23.02
CA ALA A 290 -14.04 -2.44 23.76
C ALA A 290 -13.43 -3.11 25.01
N ASP A 291 -12.26 -3.76 24.86
CA ASP A 291 -11.54 -4.37 25.98
C ASP A 291 -11.17 -3.34 27.07
N ASN A 292 -10.77 -2.13 26.66
CA ASN A 292 -10.43 -1.06 27.59
C ASN A 292 -11.67 -0.49 28.31
N ILE A 293 -12.82 -0.38 27.62
CA ILE A 293 -14.10 0.00 28.25
C ILE A 293 -14.50 -1.05 29.29
N MET A 294 -14.43 -2.34 28.94
CA MET A 294 -14.76 -3.43 29.86
C MET A 294 -13.83 -3.46 31.08
N LYS A 295 -12.52 -3.24 30.89
CA LYS A 295 -11.56 -3.11 32.01
C LYS A 295 -11.88 -1.89 32.89
N ALA A 296 -12.26 -0.76 32.29
CA ALA A 296 -12.60 0.45 33.04
C ALA A 296 -13.88 0.27 33.88
N LYS A 297 -14.87 -0.48 33.40
CA LYS A 297 -16.08 -0.83 34.18
C LYS A 297 -15.76 -1.67 35.43
N LEU A 298 -14.74 -2.50 35.36
CA LEU A 298 -14.26 -3.33 36.47
C LEU A 298 -13.27 -2.58 37.38
N TYR A 299 -12.94 -1.33 37.08
CA TYR A 299 -12.05 -0.53 37.90
C TYR A 299 -12.73 -0.17 39.24
N ASN A 300 -11.95 0.02 40.30
CA ASN A 300 -12.49 0.34 41.62
C ASN A 300 -13.32 1.63 41.57
N GLY A 301 -14.63 1.54 41.84
CA GLY A 301 -15.59 2.65 41.70
C GLY A 301 -16.38 2.66 40.38
N GLY A 302 -16.10 1.76 39.44
CA GLY A 302 -16.81 1.63 38.17
C GLY A 302 -16.40 2.66 37.11
N LEU A 303 -17.18 2.74 36.03
CA LEU A 303 -16.99 3.71 34.94
C LEU A 303 -17.95 4.89 35.13
N HIS A 304 -17.41 6.09 35.35
CA HIS A 304 -18.20 7.31 35.51
C HIS A 304 -18.40 8.09 34.19
N GLY A 305 -17.61 7.78 33.16
CA GLY A 305 -17.68 8.43 31.85
C GLY A 305 -16.49 8.12 30.96
N VAL A 306 -16.56 8.56 29.71
CA VAL A 306 -15.52 8.35 28.70
C VAL A 306 -15.17 9.68 28.03
N ILE A 307 -13.87 9.94 27.88
CA ILE A 307 -13.34 10.98 27.00
C ILE A 307 -12.69 10.28 25.81
N LEU A 308 -13.27 10.47 24.63
CA LEU A 308 -12.77 9.95 23.37
C LEU A 308 -11.97 11.03 22.63
N ASP A 309 -10.63 10.92 22.66
CA ASP A 309 -9.75 11.88 22.00
C ASP A 309 -9.41 11.44 20.57
N LEU A 310 -10.02 12.14 19.60
CA LEU A 310 -9.84 11.95 18.15
C LEU A 310 -9.01 13.09 17.52
N ARG A 311 -8.36 13.94 18.31
CA ARG A 311 -7.54 15.04 17.78
C ARG A 311 -6.35 14.51 16.99
N GLY A 312 -6.14 15.04 15.80
CA GLY A 312 -5.09 14.61 14.88
C GLY A 312 -5.35 13.28 14.17
N ASN A 313 -6.47 12.60 14.42
CA ASN A 313 -6.81 11.33 13.80
C ASN A 313 -7.39 11.55 12.39
N ARG A 314 -6.67 11.08 11.36
CA ARG A 314 -7.05 11.25 9.95
C ARG A 314 -7.97 10.14 9.41
N GLY A 315 -8.52 9.30 10.28
CA GLY A 315 -9.40 8.20 9.93
C GLY A 315 -8.65 6.87 9.81
N GLY A 316 -9.04 6.06 8.83
CA GLY A 316 -8.52 4.71 8.63
C GLY A 316 -9.59 3.81 8.03
N LEU A 317 -9.68 2.57 8.49
CA LEU A 317 -10.73 1.65 8.05
C LEU A 317 -12.11 2.19 8.45
N LEU A 318 -13.01 2.29 7.47
CA LEU A 318 -14.40 2.74 7.67
C LEU A 318 -15.13 1.82 8.66
N GLN A 319 -15.02 0.50 8.45
CA GLN A 319 -15.67 -0.51 9.29
C GLN A 319 -15.23 -0.41 10.75
N GLN A 320 -13.99 0.01 11.01
CA GLN A 320 -13.48 0.21 12.36
C GLN A 320 -14.02 1.51 12.98
N GLY A 321 -14.24 2.56 12.18
CA GLY A 321 -14.99 3.74 12.62
C GLY A 321 -16.42 3.40 13.01
N VAL A 322 -17.13 2.66 12.14
CA VAL A 322 -18.49 2.16 12.42
C VAL A 322 -18.52 1.35 13.71
N ALA A 323 -17.64 0.35 13.82
CA ALA A 323 -17.58 -0.51 15.01
C ALA A 323 -17.21 0.25 16.29
N VAL A 324 -16.39 1.30 16.21
CA VAL A 324 -16.09 2.17 17.36
C VAL A 324 -17.33 2.97 17.79
N ALA A 325 -18.09 3.55 16.85
CA ALA A 325 -19.33 4.26 17.16
C ALA A 325 -20.37 3.32 17.79
N ASP A 326 -20.50 2.12 17.24
CA ASP A 326 -21.42 1.08 17.72
C ASP A 326 -21.16 0.68 19.20
N LEU A 327 -19.94 0.85 19.72
CA LEU A 327 -19.65 0.55 21.14
C LEU A 327 -20.39 1.47 22.12
N PHE A 328 -20.88 2.63 21.67
CA PHE A 328 -21.47 3.68 22.50
C PHE A 328 -22.95 3.94 22.19
N LEU A 329 -23.51 3.26 21.19
CA LEU A 329 -24.90 3.42 20.76
C LEU A 329 -25.72 2.20 21.18
N ALA A 330 -26.99 2.41 21.49
CA ALA A 330 -27.93 1.32 21.77
C ALA A 330 -28.72 0.91 20.52
N ASP A 331 -29.05 1.89 19.68
CA ASP A 331 -29.73 1.73 18.39
C ASP A 331 -29.47 2.97 17.51
N GLY A 332 -30.01 2.94 16.28
CA GLY A 332 -30.02 4.08 15.37
C GLY A 332 -28.91 4.10 14.31
N PRO A 333 -28.97 5.05 13.37
CA PRO A 333 -28.06 5.09 12.23
C PRO A 333 -26.67 5.61 12.62
N ILE A 334 -25.63 4.89 12.19
CA ILE A 334 -24.22 5.32 12.32
C ILE A 334 -23.78 6.09 11.08
N GLY A 335 -24.18 5.65 9.88
CA GLY A 335 -23.81 6.33 8.65
C GLY A 335 -24.20 5.58 7.39
N LYS A 336 -23.92 6.19 6.24
CA LYS A 336 -24.25 5.63 4.93
C LYS A 336 -23.16 5.95 3.92
N THR A 337 -22.89 5.01 3.01
CA THR A 337 -22.07 5.25 1.82
C THR A 337 -22.92 5.37 0.57
N PHE A 338 -22.53 6.29 -0.30
CA PHE A 338 -23.09 6.42 -1.64
C PHE A 338 -22.01 6.12 -2.68
N SER A 339 -22.36 5.35 -3.70
CA SER A 339 -21.44 4.92 -4.76
C SER A 339 -22.21 4.62 -6.05
N ARG A 340 -21.54 4.62 -7.20
CA ARG A 340 -22.10 4.06 -8.44
C ARG A 340 -22.11 2.53 -8.42
N VAL A 341 -21.20 1.91 -7.66
CA VAL A 341 -21.15 0.46 -7.46
C VAL A 341 -22.15 0.09 -6.37
N MET A 342 -23.20 -0.67 -6.73
CA MET A 342 -24.25 -1.08 -5.78
C MET A 342 -23.70 -1.79 -4.55
N ALA A 343 -22.74 -2.70 -4.75
CA ALA A 343 -22.12 -3.46 -3.65
C ALA A 343 -21.31 -2.59 -2.67
N ALA A 344 -20.99 -1.34 -3.02
CA ALA A 344 -20.30 -0.39 -2.16
C ALA A 344 -21.24 0.62 -1.48
N ARG A 345 -22.57 0.47 -1.68
CA ARG A 345 -23.59 1.23 -0.95
C ARG A 345 -23.95 0.45 0.32
N HIS A 346 -23.71 1.08 1.46
CA HIS A 346 -23.95 0.50 2.77
C HIS A 346 -24.73 1.49 3.62
N GLU A 347 -25.64 0.98 4.44
CA GLU A 347 -26.22 1.68 5.57
C GLU A 347 -25.72 0.96 6.83
N PHE A 348 -25.14 1.72 7.74
CA PHE A 348 -24.62 1.22 9.00
C PHE A 348 -25.58 1.65 10.11
N GLN A 349 -26.08 0.68 10.86
CA GLN A 349 -26.92 0.86 12.03
C GLN A 349 -26.16 0.36 13.24
N ALA A 350 -26.46 0.91 14.42
CA ALA A 350 -25.99 0.35 15.66
C ALA A 350 -26.68 -1.00 15.90
N GLU A 351 -25.85 -2.01 16.19
CA GLU A 351 -26.27 -3.39 16.44
C GLU A 351 -25.77 -3.88 17.81
N THR A 352 -24.71 -3.28 18.32
CA THR A 352 -24.15 -3.60 19.63
C THR A 352 -24.93 -2.85 20.71
N LYS A 353 -25.06 -3.46 21.90
CA LYS A 353 -25.56 -2.75 23.08
C LYS A 353 -24.47 -1.81 23.59
N ASP A 354 -24.79 -0.53 23.79
CA ASP A 354 -23.92 0.47 24.43
C ASP A 354 -23.13 -0.15 25.60
N LEU A 355 -21.82 -0.30 25.40
CA LEU A 355 -20.93 -0.94 26.35
C LEU A 355 -20.73 -0.09 27.60
N THR A 356 -20.94 1.22 27.49
CA THR A 356 -20.80 2.16 28.59
C THR A 356 -22.01 2.20 29.52
N GLU A 357 -23.13 1.54 29.13
CA GLU A 357 -24.38 1.50 29.89
C GLU A 357 -24.92 2.91 30.25
N GLY A 358 -24.81 3.86 29.30
CA GLY A 358 -25.27 5.23 29.45
C GLY A 358 -24.30 6.16 30.21
N ALA A 359 -23.05 5.76 30.42
CA ALA A 359 -22.05 6.64 31.02
C ALA A 359 -21.82 7.87 30.11
N PRO A 360 -21.67 9.09 30.68
CA PRO A 360 -21.42 10.29 29.89
C PRO A 360 -20.21 10.17 28.96
N LEU A 361 -20.36 10.58 27.70
CA LEU A 361 -19.32 10.60 26.69
C LEU A 361 -18.97 12.04 26.30
N VAL A 362 -17.67 12.34 26.20
CA VAL A 362 -17.15 13.59 25.62
C VAL A 362 -16.19 13.23 24.49
N ILE A 363 -16.35 13.87 23.33
CA ILE A 363 -15.49 13.63 22.17
C ILE A 363 -14.64 14.87 21.91
N LEU A 364 -13.32 14.69 21.79
CA LEU A 364 -12.38 15.75 21.46
C LEU A 364 -11.95 15.63 20.01
N ILE A 365 -12.17 16.70 19.24
CA ILE A 365 -11.77 16.81 17.82
C ILE A 365 -10.91 18.06 17.60
N ASP A 366 -10.10 18.08 16.54
CA ASP A 366 -9.36 19.26 16.08
C ASP A 366 -9.47 19.40 14.55
N GLY A 367 -8.88 20.47 13.98
CA GLY A 367 -8.89 20.70 12.53
C GLY A 367 -8.13 19.64 11.70
N ARG A 368 -7.63 18.57 12.31
CA ARG A 368 -6.99 17.43 11.64
C ARG A 368 -7.76 16.12 11.85
N THR A 369 -8.88 16.14 12.58
CA THR A 369 -9.82 15.02 12.68
C THR A 369 -10.50 14.85 11.32
N ALA A 370 -10.40 13.67 10.71
CA ALA A 370 -10.90 13.43 9.34
C ALA A 370 -11.43 12.00 9.11
N SER A 371 -12.27 11.84 8.09
CA SER A 371 -12.74 10.55 7.54
C SER A 371 -13.44 9.68 8.60
N SER A 372 -13.03 8.43 8.85
CA SER A 372 -13.66 7.56 9.87
C SER A 372 -13.76 8.23 11.26
N ALA A 373 -12.84 9.15 11.59
CA ALA A 373 -12.89 9.89 12.84
C ALA A 373 -14.06 10.90 12.88
N GLU A 374 -14.35 11.55 11.74
CA GLU A 374 -15.52 12.44 11.59
C GLU A 374 -16.82 11.63 11.64
N LEU A 375 -16.83 10.43 11.05
CA LEU A 375 -17.98 9.52 11.14
C LEU A 375 -18.31 9.20 12.61
N VAL A 376 -17.30 8.79 13.40
CA VAL A 376 -17.50 8.51 14.84
C VAL A 376 -18.01 9.74 15.57
N ALA A 377 -17.40 10.91 15.34
CA ALA A 377 -17.82 12.14 16.00
C ALA A 377 -19.19 12.67 15.56
N ALA A 378 -19.69 12.26 14.40
CA ALA A 378 -21.01 12.66 13.90
C ALA A 378 -22.11 11.67 14.31
N ALA A 379 -21.78 10.39 14.50
CA ALA A 379 -22.71 9.36 14.92
C ALA A 379 -23.03 9.40 16.42
N LEU A 380 -22.06 9.84 17.23
CA LEU A 380 -22.12 9.97 18.69
C LEU A 380 -22.39 11.43 19.09
#